data_AF-A0A170X2B5-F1
#
_entry.id   AF-A0A170X2B5-F1
#
_cell.length_a   1.000
_cell.length_b   1.000
_cell.length_c   1.000
_cell.angle_alpha   90.00
_cell.angle_beta   90.00
_cell.angle_gamma   90.00
#
_symmetry.space_group_name_H-M   'P 1'
#
loop_
_entity.id
_entity.type
_entity.pdbx_description
1 polymer ?
#
loop_
_entity_poly.entity_id
_entity_poly.type
_entity_poly.pdbx_seq_one_letter_code
_entity_poly.pdbx_strand_id
1 'polypeptide(L)'
;RNIMVLPRQTCGLFTHTILISRYPGGREKLDESIQGGELFQTFVYNPINIFMSHMSNYGNDRLALYTFESVIKFLRCWTNLKLSSAPPHVLAEKYFSLYPEEADPVWGNPCHDPRHKKIWSHNKTCEQLPRFLVIGPQKTGTTALYTFLSIHPNISSNIPSPETFEEIQFFNGR
;
A
#
# COMPACT_ATOMS: atom_id res chain seq x y z
N ARG A 1 -9.70 8.47 10.01
CA ARG A 1 -9.69 9.65 9.11
C ARG A 1 -8.50 10.52 9.53
N ASN A 2 -7.68 11.04 8.61
CA ASN A 2 -6.34 11.65 8.83
C ASN A 2 -5.13 10.72 8.60
N ILE A 3 -5.31 9.55 7.96
CA ILE A 3 -4.17 8.73 7.51
C ILE A 3 -4.02 8.95 6.01
N MET A 4 -2.85 9.41 5.60
CA MET A 4 -2.47 9.59 4.20
C MET A 4 -1.55 8.44 3.79
N VAL A 5 -2.03 7.58 2.91
CA VAL A 5 -1.29 6.39 2.46
C VAL A 5 -0.57 6.73 1.15
N LEU A 6 0.73 6.97 1.24
CA LEU A 6 1.53 7.27 0.05
C LEU A 6 1.93 6.00 -0.71
N PRO A 7 1.96 6.02 -2.05
CA PRO A 7 2.51 4.92 -2.83
C PRO A 7 4.01 4.81 -2.59
N ARG A 8 4.50 3.57 -2.60
CA ARG A 8 5.91 3.27 -2.34
C ARG A 8 6.44 2.40 -3.46
N GLN A 9 7.47 2.88 -4.15
CA GLN A 9 8.11 2.18 -5.25
C GLN A 9 9.18 1.20 -4.76
N THR A 10 9.38 0.13 -5.53
CA THR A 10 10.47 -0.83 -5.34
C THR A 10 11.74 -0.30 -6.00
N CYS A 11 12.89 -0.46 -5.35
CA CYS A 11 14.19 -0.07 -5.90
C CYS A 11 15.10 -1.26 -6.25
N GLY A 12 14.53 -2.48 -6.31
CA GLY A 12 15.29 -3.70 -6.56
C GLY A 12 16.17 -4.19 -5.40
N LEU A 13 16.23 -3.45 -4.29
CA LEU A 13 16.99 -3.85 -3.10
C LEU A 13 16.12 -4.65 -2.13
N PHE A 14 16.59 -5.85 -1.77
CA PHE A 14 15.90 -6.74 -0.84
C PHE A 14 16.60 -6.80 0.52
N THR A 15 15.86 -7.18 1.57
CA THR A 15 16.37 -7.30 2.94
C THR A 15 17.58 -8.24 3.08
N HIS A 16 17.57 -9.35 2.33
CA HIS A 16 18.58 -10.40 2.36
C HIS A 16 19.77 -10.12 1.43
N THR A 17 19.65 -9.11 0.57
CA THR A 17 20.68 -8.74 -0.41
C THR A 17 21.57 -7.66 0.19
N ILE A 18 22.67 -8.11 0.78
CA ILE A 18 23.62 -7.26 1.50
C ILE A 18 24.93 -7.10 0.71
N LEU A 19 25.29 -8.13 -0.07
CA LEU A 19 26.49 -8.17 -0.92
C LEU A 19 26.08 -8.12 -2.39
N ILE A 20 26.88 -7.44 -3.22
CA ILE A 20 26.63 -7.31 -4.65
C ILE A 20 26.61 -8.68 -5.36
N SER A 21 27.45 -9.60 -4.89
CA SER A 21 27.53 -10.98 -5.41
C SER A 21 26.26 -11.80 -5.16
N ARG A 22 25.43 -11.38 -4.20
CA ARG A 22 24.14 -12.02 -3.87
C ARG A 22 22.94 -11.26 -4.46
N TYR A 23 23.18 -10.20 -5.24
CA TYR A 23 22.11 -9.49 -5.91
C TYR A 23 21.46 -10.38 -6.96
N PRO A 24 20.12 -10.54 -6.98
CA PRO A 24 19.45 -11.38 -7.97
C PRO A 24 19.73 -10.90 -9.40
N GLY A 25 20.39 -11.73 -10.21
CA GLY A 25 20.84 -11.36 -11.57
C GLY A 25 22.18 -10.63 -11.64
N GLY A 26 22.90 -10.51 -10.51
CA GLY A 26 24.25 -9.97 -10.46
C GLY A 26 24.34 -8.45 -10.60
N ARG A 27 25.57 -7.96 -10.62
CA ARG A 27 25.87 -6.52 -10.66
C ARG A 27 25.32 -5.85 -11.92
N GLU A 28 25.47 -6.49 -13.08
CA GLU A 28 25.04 -5.94 -14.36
C GLU A 28 23.56 -5.62 -14.36
N LYS A 29 22.70 -6.49 -13.81
CA LYS A 29 21.27 -6.22 -13.69
C LYS A 29 20.93 -5.02 -12.80
N LEU A 30 21.70 -4.81 -11.73
CA LEU A 30 21.53 -3.61 -10.89
C LEU A 30 21.92 -2.36 -11.68
N ASP A 31 23.05 -2.41 -12.39
CA ASP A 31 23.55 -1.30 -13.20
C ASP A 31 22.60 -0.97 -14.36
N GLU A 32 22.02 -1.96 -15.03
CA GLU A 32 20.99 -1.78 -16.07
C GLU A 32 19.74 -1.08 -15.53
N SER A 33 19.28 -1.46 -14.32
CA SER A 33 18.14 -0.79 -13.67
C SER A 33 18.42 0.69 -13.40
N ILE A 34 19.66 1.02 -13.04
CA ILE A 34 20.13 2.37 -12.75
C ILE A 34 20.31 3.20 -14.03
N GLN A 35 20.88 2.61 -15.08
CA GLN A 35 21.34 3.31 -16.29
C GLN A 35 20.28 3.25 -17.41
N GLY A 36 19.14 3.89 -17.19
CA GLY A 36 18.06 3.94 -18.17
C GLY A 36 16.98 2.86 -18.00
N GLY A 37 17.21 1.90 -17.11
CA GLY A 37 16.24 0.84 -16.78
C GLY A 37 15.14 1.26 -15.79
N GLU A 38 14.60 0.27 -15.09
CA GLU A 38 13.40 0.39 -14.26
C GLU A 38 13.51 1.48 -13.18
N LEU A 39 14.63 1.53 -12.43
CA LEU A 39 14.80 2.51 -11.37
C LEU A 39 14.87 3.93 -11.96
N PHE A 40 15.65 4.13 -13.02
CA PHE A 40 15.72 5.41 -13.72
C PHE A 40 14.34 5.87 -14.22
N GLN A 41 13.62 4.98 -14.90
CA GLN A 41 12.29 5.28 -15.44
C GLN A 41 11.31 5.63 -14.33
N THR A 42 11.41 4.98 -13.17
CA THR A 42 10.58 5.31 -12.01
C THR A 42 10.77 6.76 -11.58
N PHE A 43 12.03 7.24 -11.48
CA PHE A 43 12.30 8.65 -11.19
C PHE A 43 11.77 9.62 -12.25
N VAL A 44 11.84 9.24 -13.53
CA VAL A 44 11.42 10.11 -14.65
C VAL A 44 9.90 10.20 -14.77
N TYR A 45 9.20 9.09 -14.55
CA TYR A 45 7.74 9.03 -14.77
C TYR A 45 6.91 9.39 -13.55
N ASN A 46 7.51 9.45 -12.35
CA ASN A 46 6.79 9.80 -11.13
C ASN A 46 7.24 11.18 -10.60
N PRO A 47 6.30 12.11 -10.35
CA PRO A 47 6.65 13.41 -9.77
C PRO A 47 7.03 13.30 -8.29
N ILE A 48 6.53 12.29 -7.58
CA ILE A 48 6.84 11.98 -6.19
C ILE A 48 7.34 10.55 -6.10
N ASN A 49 8.55 10.39 -5.57
CA ASN A 49 9.23 9.11 -5.48
C ASN A 49 9.52 8.75 -4.01
N ILE A 50 9.08 7.57 -3.59
CA ILE A 50 9.23 7.04 -2.24
C ILE A 50 9.72 5.60 -2.33
N PHE A 51 11.00 5.40 -2.07
CA PHE A 51 11.61 4.08 -2.17
C PHE A 51 11.73 3.40 -0.81
N MET A 52 11.45 2.09 -0.77
CA MET A 52 11.81 1.26 0.37
C MET A 52 13.27 0.82 0.26
N SER A 53 14.05 1.04 1.32
CA SER A 53 15.30 0.34 1.55
C SER A 53 15.36 -0.16 2.99
N HIS A 54 16.36 -0.96 3.32
CA HIS A 54 16.55 -1.51 4.67
C HIS A 54 17.91 -1.12 5.23
N MET A 55 18.01 -1.09 6.56
CA MET A 55 19.26 -0.79 7.28
C MET A 55 20.44 -1.66 6.78
N SER A 56 20.19 -2.94 6.49
CA SER A 56 21.20 -3.87 5.97
C SER A 56 21.76 -3.45 4.60
N ASN A 57 20.98 -2.77 3.77
CA ASN A 57 21.43 -2.29 2.45
C ASN A 57 22.42 -1.11 2.55
N TYR A 58 22.54 -0.48 3.71
CA TYR A 58 23.55 0.56 4.00
C TYR A 58 24.81 0.00 4.67
N GLY A 59 24.82 -1.30 5.01
CA GLY A 59 26.00 -2.01 5.52
C GLY A 59 26.82 -2.69 4.41
N ASN A 60 27.94 -3.32 4.78
CA ASN A 60 28.86 -4.07 3.89
C ASN A 60 29.17 -3.35 2.58
N ASP A 61 28.66 -3.85 1.44
CA ASP A 61 28.88 -3.31 0.10
C ASP A 61 28.10 -2.02 -0.17
N ARG A 62 27.30 -1.56 0.80
CA ARG A 62 26.54 -0.30 0.78
C ARG A 62 25.68 -0.16 -0.47
N LEU A 63 24.98 -1.24 -0.83
CA LEU A 63 24.17 -1.32 -2.06
C LEU A 63 23.17 -0.17 -2.20
N ALA A 64 22.56 0.30 -1.11
CA ALA A 64 21.66 1.44 -1.16
C ALA A 64 22.37 2.73 -1.62
N LEU A 65 23.56 3.01 -1.07
CA LEU A 65 24.34 4.18 -1.47
C LEU A 65 24.78 4.07 -2.92
N TYR A 66 25.34 2.91 -3.31
CA TYR A 66 25.72 2.66 -4.70
C TYR A 66 24.57 2.89 -5.67
N THR A 67 23.39 2.33 -5.36
CA THR A 67 22.21 2.39 -6.22
C THR A 67 21.68 3.81 -6.37
N PHE A 68 21.43 4.50 -5.25
CA PHE A 68 20.81 5.83 -5.29
C PHE A 68 21.77 6.93 -5.73
N GLU A 69 23.06 6.87 -5.36
CA GLU A 69 24.03 7.84 -5.88
C GLU A 69 24.20 7.69 -7.39
N SER A 70 24.26 6.46 -7.90
CA SER A 70 24.47 6.20 -9.31
C SER A 70 23.27 6.63 -10.15
N VAL A 71 22.04 6.34 -9.72
CA VAL A 71 20.85 6.78 -10.46
C VAL A 71 20.68 8.30 -10.42
N ILE A 72 20.98 8.96 -9.30
CA ILE A 72 20.94 10.42 -9.21
C ILE A 72 22.00 11.06 -10.13
N LYS A 73 23.22 10.50 -10.18
CA LYS A 73 24.25 10.95 -11.12
C LYS A 73 23.78 10.79 -12.56
N PHE A 74 23.23 9.63 -12.90
CA PHE A 74 22.72 9.36 -14.24
C PHE A 74 21.57 10.30 -14.63
N LEU A 75 20.60 10.53 -13.74
CA LEU A 75 19.52 11.49 -13.93
C LEU A 75 20.04 12.90 -14.22
N ARG A 76 21.04 13.38 -13.48
CA ARG A 76 21.64 14.71 -13.70
C ARG A 76 22.39 14.82 -15.02
N CYS A 77 22.99 13.74 -15.50
CA CYS A 77 23.71 13.73 -16.77
C CYS A 77 22.74 13.72 -17.97
N TRP A 78 21.62 13.01 -17.86
CA TRP A 78 20.75 12.71 -19.00
C TRP A 78 19.41 13.44 -18.99
N THR A 79 19.10 14.19 -17.93
CA THR A 79 17.85 14.93 -17.78
C THR A 79 18.10 16.30 -17.16
N ASN A 80 17.14 17.21 -17.28
CA ASN A 80 17.16 18.50 -16.60
C ASN A 80 16.27 18.51 -15.33
N LEU A 81 16.03 17.33 -14.73
CA LEU A 81 15.18 17.21 -13.55
C LEU A 81 15.87 17.80 -12.32
N LYS A 82 15.12 18.60 -11.57
CA LYS A 82 15.56 19.14 -10.27
C LYS A 82 14.97 18.30 -9.15
N LEU A 83 15.83 17.53 -8.50
CA LEU A 83 15.43 16.67 -7.39
C LEU A 83 15.48 17.45 -6.06
N SER A 84 14.42 17.32 -5.27
CA SER A 84 14.32 17.83 -3.90
C SER A 84 13.77 16.75 -2.99
N SER A 85 14.21 16.71 -1.74
CA SER A 85 13.66 15.83 -0.71
C SER A 85 12.84 16.63 0.30
N ALA A 86 11.82 16.00 0.86
CA ALA A 86 11.00 16.58 1.92
C ALA A 86 10.61 15.49 2.93
N PRO A 87 10.27 15.86 4.18
CA PRO A 87 9.76 14.90 5.15
C PRO A 87 8.45 14.24 4.71
N PRO A 88 8.10 13.04 5.23
CA PRO A 88 6.91 12.30 4.82
C PRO A 88 5.59 13.07 4.89
N HIS A 89 5.40 13.92 5.91
CA HIS A 89 4.17 14.71 6.04
C HIS A 89 4.01 15.74 4.91
N VAL A 90 5.09 16.44 4.55
CA VAL A 90 5.10 17.40 3.44
C VAL A 90 4.90 16.68 2.10
N LEU A 91 5.53 15.51 1.92
CA LEU A 91 5.32 14.69 0.73
C LEU A 91 3.87 14.21 0.62
N ALA A 92 3.24 13.85 1.73
CA ALA A 92 1.84 13.44 1.77
C ALA A 92 0.91 14.56 1.32
N GLU A 93 1.03 15.74 1.92
CA GLU A 93 0.25 16.92 1.52
C GLU A 93 0.47 17.25 0.04
N LYS A 94 1.71 17.20 -0.45
CA LYS A 94 2.02 17.45 -1.85
C LYS A 94 1.41 16.39 -2.77
N TYR A 95 1.47 15.11 -2.40
CA TYR A 95 0.92 14.01 -3.17
C TYR A 95 -0.59 14.15 -3.36
N PHE A 96 -1.34 14.31 -2.28
CA PHE A 96 -2.79 14.45 -2.36
C PHE A 96 -3.26 15.81 -2.91
N SER A 97 -2.38 16.81 -2.99
CA SER A 97 -2.64 18.02 -3.78
C SER A 97 -2.58 17.78 -5.30
N LEU A 98 -1.82 16.78 -5.75
CA LEU A 98 -1.70 16.39 -7.16
C LEU A 98 -2.72 15.31 -7.55
N TYR A 99 -3.05 14.42 -6.63
CA TYR A 99 -3.94 13.27 -6.81
C TYR A 99 -5.08 13.29 -5.78
N PRO A 100 -5.98 14.28 -5.81
CA PRO A 100 -7.08 14.38 -4.85
C PRO A 100 -8.04 13.18 -4.90
N GLU A 101 -8.17 12.52 -6.05
CA GLU A 101 -8.98 11.33 -6.27
C GLU A 101 -8.47 10.08 -5.53
N GLU A 102 -7.18 10.04 -5.17
CA GLU A 102 -6.58 8.92 -4.45
C GLU A 102 -6.65 9.08 -2.92
N ALA A 103 -7.22 10.19 -2.43
CA ALA A 103 -7.30 10.48 -1.00
C ALA A 103 -8.18 9.47 -0.23
N ASP A 104 -9.19 8.90 -0.90
CA ASP A 104 -10.02 7.86 -0.31
C ASP A 104 -9.54 6.46 -0.77
N PRO A 105 -9.00 5.62 0.13
CA PRO A 105 -8.44 4.34 -0.26
C PRO A 105 -9.53 3.36 -0.67
N VAL A 106 -9.32 2.71 -1.81
CA VAL A 106 -10.15 1.58 -2.24
C VAL A 106 -9.61 0.29 -1.64
N TRP A 107 -10.36 -0.30 -0.71
CA TRP A 107 -10.00 -1.57 -0.09
C TRP A 107 -10.26 -2.74 -1.05
N GLY A 108 -9.19 -3.39 -1.49
CA GLY A 108 -9.28 -4.63 -2.28
C GLY A 108 -9.66 -5.85 -1.44
N ASN A 109 -10.05 -6.95 -2.09
CA ASN A 109 -10.33 -8.20 -1.39
C ASN A 109 -9.02 -8.81 -0.82
N PRO A 110 -8.86 -8.86 0.51
CA PRO A 110 -7.65 -9.35 1.16
C PRO A 110 -7.41 -10.85 0.92
N CYS A 111 -8.42 -11.59 0.47
CA CYS A 111 -8.35 -13.02 0.24
C CYS A 111 -7.73 -13.41 -1.09
N HIS A 112 -7.57 -12.46 -2.02
CA HIS A 112 -7.04 -12.69 -3.36
C HIS A 112 -5.51 -12.84 -3.36
N ASP A 113 -4.81 -12.17 -2.45
CA ASP A 113 -3.35 -12.21 -2.35
C ASP A 113 -2.91 -12.91 -1.05
N PRO A 114 -2.16 -14.02 -1.12
CA PRO A 114 -1.61 -14.68 0.07
C PRO A 114 -0.78 -13.75 0.98
N ARG A 115 -0.15 -12.71 0.43
CA ARG A 115 0.62 -11.71 1.19
C ARG A 115 -0.27 -10.88 2.11
N HIS A 116 -1.48 -10.55 1.67
CA HIS A 116 -2.46 -9.83 2.50
C HIS A 116 -3.01 -10.70 3.63
N LYS A 117 -3.15 -12.02 3.41
CA LYS A 117 -3.50 -12.95 4.50
C LYS A 117 -2.39 -13.06 5.55
N LYS A 118 -1.12 -12.99 5.15
CA LYS A 118 0.03 -13.11 6.08
C LYS A 118 0.15 -11.94 7.06
N ILE A 119 -0.41 -10.77 6.74
CA ILE A 119 -0.41 -9.61 7.64
C ILE A 119 -1.61 -9.58 8.59
N TRP A 120 -2.55 -10.53 8.46
CA TRP A 120 -3.68 -10.63 9.38
C TRP A 120 -3.26 -11.25 10.71
N SER A 121 -3.99 -10.89 11.76
CA SER A 121 -3.90 -11.59 13.03
C SER A 121 -4.18 -13.08 12.84
N HIS A 122 -3.47 -13.95 13.55
CA HIS A 122 -3.54 -15.41 13.38
C HIS A 122 -4.95 -16.01 13.53
N ASN A 123 -5.84 -15.31 14.24
CA ASN A 123 -7.23 -15.72 14.46
C ASN A 123 -8.18 -15.28 13.34
N LYS A 124 -7.71 -14.51 12.35
CA LYS A 124 -8.55 -13.99 11.26
C LYS A 124 -8.47 -14.85 10.01
N THR A 125 -9.63 -15.18 9.46
CA THR A 125 -9.75 -15.95 8.22
C THR A 125 -10.73 -15.30 7.26
N CYS A 126 -10.64 -15.64 5.97
CA CYS A 126 -11.55 -15.14 4.94
C CYS A 126 -13.01 -15.54 5.17
N GLU A 127 -13.25 -16.58 5.97
CA GLU A 127 -14.60 -17.04 6.31
C GLU A 127 -15.32 -16.10 7.28
N GLN A 128 -14.58 -15.24 7.98
CA GLN A 128 -15.12 -14.25 8.92
C GLN A 128 -15.59 -12.97 8.23
N LEU A 129 -15.36 -12.81 6.93
CA LEU A 129 -15.90 -11.68 6.17
C LEU A 129 -17.41 -11.90 5.90
N PRO A 130 -18.22 -10.82 5.89
CA PRO A 130 -19.64 -10.93 5.61
C PRO A 130 -19.85 -11.49 4.19
N ARG A 131 -20.67 -12.54 4.07
CA ARG A 131 -21.03 -13.17 2.78
C ARG A 131 -22.23 -12.51 2.10
N PHE A 132 -22.99 -11.72 2.85
CA PHE A 132 -24.18 -11.03 2.38
C PHE A 132 -24.31 -9.71 3.16
N LEU A 133 -24.89 -8.70 2.52
CA LEU A 133 -25.13 -7.38 3.09
C LEU A 133 -26.60 -6.99 2.89
N VAL A 134 -27.25 -6.51 3.94
CA VAL A 134 -28.54 -5.80 3.82
C VAL A 134 -28.22 -4.34 3.52
N ILE A 135 -28.49 -3.92 2.29
CA ILE A 135 -28.36 -2.52 1.87
C ILE A 135 -29.74 -1.98 1.54
N GLY A 136 -30.04 -0.76 1.98
CA GLY A 136 -31.32 -0.13 1.70
C GLY A 136 -31.41 1.26 2.31
N PRO A 137 -32.30 2.12 1.80
CA PRO A 137 -32.59 3.38 2.46
C PRO A 137 -33.30 3.11 3.78
N GLN A 138 -33.19 4.06 4.70
CA GLN A 138 -33.85 3.99 6.00
C GLN A 138 -35.37 3.83 5.84
N LYS A 139 -36.02 3.23 6.85
CA LYS A 139 -37.48 3.06 6.94
C LYS A 139 -38.10 2.12 5.90
N THR A 140 -37.31 1.18 5.36
CA THR A 140 -37.79 0.12 4.45
C THR A 140 -37.96 -1.24 5.13
N GLY A 141 -37.88 -1.29 6.46
CA GLY A 141 -38.01 -2.53 7.24
C GLY A 141 -36.73 -3.37 7.30
N THR A 142 -35.55 -2.77 7.08
CA THR A 142 -34.24 -3.44 7.16
C THR A 142 -34.00 -4.07 8.53
N THR A 143 -34.40 -3.43 9.63
CA THR A 143 -34.31 -4.01 10.98
C THR A 143 -35.16 -5.25 11.13
N ALA A 144 -36.40 -5.25 10.62
CA ALA A 144 -37.28 -6.42 10.67
C ALA A 144 -36.69 -7.59 9.86
N LEU A 145 -36.19 -7.30 8.65
CA LEU A 145 -35.49 -8.29 7.83
C LEU A 145 -34.25 -8.84 8.55
N TYR A 146 -33.42 -7.98 9.14
CA TYR A 146 -32.26 -8.36 9.93
C TYR A 146 -32.66 -9.30 11.08
N THR A 147 -33.70 -8.94 11.86
CA THR A 147 -34.19 -9.78 12.95
C THR A 147 -34.66 -11.15 12.47
N PHE A 148 -35.42 -11.22 11.37
CA PHE A 148 -35.88 -12.50 10.84
C PHE A 148 -34.73 -13.37 10.33
N LEU A 149 -33.71 -12.78 9.71
CA LEU A 149 -32.53 -13.52 9.25
C LEU A 149 -31.70 -14.04 10.41
N SER A 150 -31.56 -13.28 11.50
CA SER A 150 -30.85 -13.72 12.72
C SER A 150 -31.50 -14.92 13.43
N ILE A 151 -32.77 -15.22 13.14
CA ILE A 151 -33.46 -16.41 13.68
C ILE A 151 -33.06 -17.68 12.90
N HIS A 152 -32.61 -17.55 11.66
CA HIS A 152 -32.30 -18.69 10.82
C HIS A 152 -30.99 -19.37 11.25
N PRO A 153 -30.94 -20.69 11.50
CA PRO A 153 -29.80 -21.37 12.12
C PRO A 153 -28.50 -21.30 11.30
N ASN A 154 -28.61 -21.13 9.98
CA ASN A 154 -27.45 -21.02 9.08
C ASN A 154 -26.97 -19.58 8.84
N ILE A 155 -27.59 -18.59 9.49
CA ILE A 155 -27.25 -17.17 9.33
C ILE A 155 -26.78 -16.63 10.68
N SER A 156 -25.59 -16.04 10.67
CA SER A 156 -25.06 -15.33 11.83
C SER A 156 -25.00 -13.85 11.52
N SER A 157 -25.49 -13.03 12.44
CA SER A 157 -25.44 -11.57 12.32
C SER A 157 -24.18 -10.99 12.96
N ASN A 158 -23.92 -9.71 12.71
CA ASN A 158 -22.83 -9.00 13.36
C ASN A 158 -23.11 -8.76 14.85
N ILE A 159 -22.05 -8.41 15.57
CA ILE A 159 -22.13 -7.93 16.94
C ILE A 159 -22.72 -6.51 16.92
N PRO A 160 -23.67 -6.18 17.82
CA PRO A 160 -24.23 -4.84 17.87
C PRO A 160 -23.19 -3.82 18.33
N SER A 161 -23.21 -2.66 17.70
CA SER A 161 -22.43 -1.48 18.06
C SER A 161 -23.15 -0.69 19.17
N PRO A 162 -22.43 -0.13 20.15
CA PRO A 162 -23.04 0.74 21.15
C PRO A 162 -23.55 2.06 20.57
N GLU A 163 -23.04 2.49 19.42
CA GLU A 163 -23.42 3.76 18.76
C GLU A 163 -24.48 3.57 17.68
N THR A 164 -24.40 2.47 16.95
CA THR A 164 -25.20 2.22 15.73
C THR A 164 -26.06 0.97 15.82
N PHE A 165 -26.17 0.37 17.01
CA PHE A 165 -27.00 -0.81 17.29
C PHE A 165 -26.70 -1.97 16.32
N GLU A 166 -27.68 -2.46 15.56
CA GLU A 166 -27.47 -3.53 14.59
C GLU A 166 -26.64 -3.11 13.37
N GLU A 167 -26.52 -1.82 13.07
CA GLU A 167 -25.83 -1.32 11.88
C GLU A 167 -24.32 -1.19 12.12
N ILE A 168 -23.50 -1.62 11.15
CA ILE A 168 -22.03 -1.45 11.20
C ILE A 168 -21.61 -0.09 10.61
N GLN A 169 -22.34 0.39 9.59
CA GLN A 169 -22.05 1.67 8.92
C GLN A 169 -20.63 1.80 8.31
N PHE A 170 -19.93 0.69 8.02
CA PHE A 170 -18.53 0.70 7.59
C PHE A 170 -18.27 1.44 6.25
N PHE A 171 -19.15 1.28 5.25
CA PHE A 171 -18.96 1.82 3.90
C PHE A 171 -19.71 3.15 3.63
N ASN A 172 -20.27 3.79 4.66
CA ASN A 172 -21.20 4.93 4.46
C ASN A 172 -20.51 6.29 4.22
N GLY A 173 -19.18 6.32 4.04
CA GLY A 173 -18.44 7.54 3.75
C GLY A 173 -18.40 8.57 4.89
N ARG A 174 -18.80 8.21 6.13
CA ARG A 174 -18.75 9.07 7.32
C ARG A 174 -17.49 8.99 8.14
#